data_AF-A0A1V5LJF9-F1
#
_entry.id   AF-A0A1V5LJF9-F1
#
_cell.length_a   1.000
_cell.length_b   1.000
_cell.length_c   1.000
_cell.angle_alpha   90.00
_cell.angle_beta   90.00
_cell.angle_gamma   90.00
#
_symmetry.space_group_name_H-M   'P 1'
#
loop_
_entity.id
_entity.type
_entity.pdbx_description
1 polymer ?
#
loop_
_entity_poly.entity_id
_entity_poly.type
_entity_poly.pdbx_seq_one_letter_code
_entity_poly.pdbx_strand_id
1 'polypeptide(L)'
;MTGTFFLRPPAWAPRDSVGITRNGESVPLRWGGLEKAYLMVPDVLPGDRLALTYPVPSFTQHFTPTSVPGREEPLAVRWAGNTVVGIEPHGQYLPMFTG
;
A
#
# COMPACT_ATOMS: atom_id res chain seq x y z
N MET A 1 17.61 -7.29 -27.83
CA MET A 1 18.46 -7.04 -26.63
C MET A 1 17.58 -7.22 -25.41
N THR A 2 18.06 -7.95 -24.40
CA THR A 2 17.41 -8.06 -23.09
C THR A 2 18.03 -7.08 -22.10
N GLY A 3 17.25 -6.63 -21.12
CA GLY A 3 17.72 -5.77 -20.03
C GLY A 3 17.48 -6.38 -18.65
N THR A 4 18.20 -5.88 -17.65
CA THR A 4 17.91 -6.14 -16.24
C THR A 4 17.26 -4.91 -15.62
N PHE A 5 16.08 -5.09 -15.03
CA PHE A 5 15.34 -4.02 -14.35
C PHE A 5 15.43 -4.19 -12.83
N PHE A 6 15.46 -3.07 -12.12
CA PHE A 6 15.48 -3.00 -10.67
C PHE A 6 14.23 -2.24 -10.21
N LEU A 7 13.27 -2.96 -9.63
CA LEU A 7 12.02 -2.40 -9.14
C LEU A 7 12.10 -2.20 -7.62
N ARG A 8 11.83 -1.00 -7.13
CA ARG A 8 11.89 -0.69 -5.69
C ARG A 8 10.50 -0.81 -5.07
N PRO A 9 10.21 -1.86 -4.27
CA PRO A 9 9.02 -1.84 -3.42
C PRO A 9 9.15 -0.76 -2.35
N PRO A 10 8.03 -0.21 -1.86
CA PRO A 10 8.04 0.73 -0.75
C PRO A 10 8.76 0.12 0.47
N ALA A 11 9.53 0.94 1.19
CA ALA A 11 10.36 0.47 2.30
C ALA A 11 9.55 -0.12 3.48
N TRP A 12 8.27 0.22 3.59
CA TRP A 12 7.37 -0.30 4.61
C TRP A 12 6.78 -1.68 4.26
N ALA A 13 6.87 -2.13 3.00
CA ALA A 13 6.25 -3.37 2.56
C ALA A 13 7.06 -4.59 3.06
N PRO A 14 6.46 -5.52 3.83
CA PRO A 14 7.13 -6.75 4.23
C PRO A 14 7.57 -7.56 3.00
N ARG A 15 8.81 -8.06 2.98
CA ARG A 15 9.39 -8.70 1.79
C ARG A 15 8.62 -9.93 1.30
N ASP A 16 8.06 -10.68 2.23
CA ASP A 16 7.23 -11.86 2.01
C ASP A 16 5.84 -11.54 1.43
N SER A 17 5.42 -10.28 1.52
CA SER A 17 4.16 -9.79 0.94
C SER A 17 4.32 -9.09 -0.42
N VAL A 18 5.56 -8.95 -0.90
CA VAL A 18 5.84 -8.35 -2.22
C VAL A 18 5.75 -9.44 -3.30
N GLY A 19 5.07 -9.12 -4.39
CA GLY A 19 4.98 -9.98 -5.57
C GLY A 19 5.49 -9.27 -6.82
N ILE A 20 5.85 -10.07 -7.82
CA ILE A 20 6.14 -9.55 -9.16
C ILE A 20 5.53 -10.48 -10.20
N THR A 21 4.97 -9.86 -11.24
CA THR A 21 4.56 -10.58 -12.45
C THR A 21 5.26 -10.02 -13.69
N ARG A 22 5.50 -10.89 -14.68
CA ARG A 22 5.90 -10.54 -16.03
C ARG A 22 4.81 -11.05 -16.97
N ASN A 23 4.22 -10.15 -17.75
CA ASN A 23 3.13 -10.46 -18.67
C ASN A 23 1.95 -11.21 -17.99
N GLY A 24 1.70 -10.90 -16.71
CA GLY A 24 0.65 -11.52 -15.91
C GLY A 24 1.08 -12.77 -15.14
N GLU A 25 2.23 -13.38 -15.45
CA GLU A 25 2.72 -14.57 -14.77
C GLU A 25 3.66 -14.22 -13.62
N SER A 26 3.51 -14.89 -12.48
CA SER A 26 4.41 -14.68 -11.33
C SER A 26 5.82 -15.15 -11.66
N VAL A 27 6.82 -14.34 -11.32
CA VAL A 27 8.23 -14.70 -11.49
C VAL A 27 8.94 -14.76 -10.13
N PRO A 28 9.99 -15.60 -9.98
CA PRO A 28 10.71 -15.72 -8.72
C PRO A 28 11.28 -14.39 -8.23
N LEU A 29 11.10 -14.10 -6.95
CA LEU A 29 11.64 -12.89 -6.32
C LEU A 29 13.16 -13.01 -6.19
N ARG A 30 13.88 -12.07 -6.80
CA ARG A 30 15.34 -11.95 -6.67
C ARG A 30 15.67 -10.58 -6.11
N TRP A 31 16.05 -10.52 -4.84
CA TRP A 31 16.43 -9.25 -4.21
C TRP A 31 17.87 -8.86 -4.54
N GLY A 32 18.10 -7.59 -4.86
CA GLY A 32 19.44 -7.05 -5.15
C GLY A 32 19.48 -5.53 -5.15
N GLY A 33 20.50 -4.97 -5.82
CA GLY A 33 20.85 -3.56 -5.70
C GLY A 33 21.45 -3.22 -4.33
N LEU A 34 21.62 -1.92 -4.06
CA LEU A 34 22.13 -1.44 -2.77
C LEU A 34 21.24 -1.94 -1.63
N GLU A 35 21.86 -2.51 -0.59
CA GLU A 35 21.17 -3.05 0.60
C GLU A 35 20.07 -4.09 0.30
N LYS A 36 20.10 -4.72 -0.88
CA LYS A 36 19.04 -5.62 -1.36
C LYS A 36 17.66 -4.94 -1.35
N ALA A 37 17.59 -3.66 -1.67
CA ALA A 37 16.37 -2.84 -1.63
C ALA A 37 15.50 -2.93 -2.90
N TYR A 38 15.94 -3.68 -3.91
CA TYR A 38 15.25 -3.79 -5.20
C TYR A 38 14.94 -5.25 -5.53
N LEU A 39 13.85 -5.48 -6.26
CA LEU A 39 13.61 -6.72 -6.99
C LEU A 39 14.27 -6.62 -8.37
N MET A 40 15.16 -7.56 -8.63
CA MET A 40 15.89 -7.71 -9.87
C MET A 40 15.11 -8.60 -10.84
N VAL A 41 14.96 -8.11 -12.06
CA VAL A 41 14.22 -8.77 -13.12
C VAL A 41 15.14 -8.86 -14.34
N PRO A 42 15.88 -9.97 -14.50
CA PRO A 42 16.80 -10.14 -15.63
C PRO A 42 16.03 -10.52 -16.90
N ASP A 43 16.69 -10.47 -18.05
CA ASP A 43 16.17 -11.01 -19.31
C ASP A 43 14.83 -10.41 -19.76
N VAL A 44 14.60 -9.13 -19.48
CA VAL A 44 13.37 -8.42 -19.86
C VAL A 44 13.49 -7.98 -21.32
N LEU A 45 12.48 -8.30 -22.12
CA LEU A 45 12.41 -7.95 -23.53
C LEU A 45 11.62 -6.65 -23.73
N PRO A 46 11.90 -5.89 -24.81
CA PRO A 46 11.03 -4.80 -25.22
C PRO A 46 9.59 -5.31 -25.42
N GLY A 47 8.64 -4.65 -24.76
CA GLY A 47 7.22 -5.04 -24.78
C GLY A 47 6.76 -5.86 -23.56
N ASP A 48 7.68 -6.41 -22.76
CA ASP A 48 7.32 -7.06 -21.50
C ASP A 48 6.66 -6.06 -20.54
N ARG A 49 5.61 -6.53 -19.85
CA ARG A 49 4.93 -5.79 -18.79
C ARG A 49 5.33 -6.37 -17.44
N LEU A 50 6.05 -5.58 -16.65
CA LEU A 50 6.39 -5.92 -15.28
C LEU A 50 5.39 -5.25 -14.34
N ALA A 51 4.79 -6.02 -13.43
CA ALA A 51 3.95 -5.47 -12.36
C ALA A 51 4.52 -5.86 -11.00
N LEU A 52 4.71 -4.85 -10.16
CA LEU A 52 5.13 -5.00 -8.77
C LEU A 52 3.88 -4.88 -7.88
N THR A 53 3.68 -5.84 -6.99
CA THR A 53 2.57 -5.84 -6.04
C THR A 53 3.09 -5.82 -4.61
N TYR A 54 2.37 -5.13 -3.74
CA TYR A 54 2.65 -5.03 -2.31
C TYR A 54 1.33 -4.68 -1.59
N PRO A 55 1.13 -5.11 -0.34
CA PRO A 55 -0.06 -4.72 0.43
C PRO A 55 -0.03 -3.21 0.66
N VAL A 56 -1.16 -2.52 0.81
CA VAL A 56 -1.16 -1.11 1.25
C VAL A 56 -1.30 -1.10 2.79
N PRO A 57 -0.59 -0.24 3.55
CA PRO A 57 -0.70 -0.21 5.00
C PRO A 57 -2.14 0.05 5.43
N SER A 58 -2.64 -0.74 6.37
CA SER A 58 -3.98 -0.55 6.93
C SER A 58 -3.90 -0.44 8.44
N PHE A 59 -4.52 0.58 9.03
CA PHE A 59 -4.52 0.78 10.47
C PHE A 59 -5.80 1.48 10.94
N THR A 60 -6.10 1.36 12.23
CA THR A 60 -7.21 2.07 12.87
C THR A 60 -6.67 3.09 13.86
N GLN A 61 -7.02 4.35 13.64
CA GLN A 61 -6.70 5.45 14.54
C GLN A 61 -7.87 5.70 15.49
N HIS A 62 -7.58 5.77 16.80
CA HIS A 62 -8.58 6.10 17.82
C HIS A 62 -8.32 7.49 18.39
N PHE A 63 -9.35 8.34 18.47
CA PHE A 63 -9.24 9.64 19.15
C PHE A 63 -10.60 10.15 19.63
N THR A 64 -10.62 10.97 20.68
CA THR A 64 -11.82 11.69 21.13
C THR A 64 -11.84 13.10 20.52
N PRO A 65 -12.87 13.48 19.75
CA PRO A 65 -12.95 14.81 19.15
C PRO A 65 -13.09 15.89 20.22
N THR A 66 -12.28 16.94 20.14
CA THR A 66 -12.38 18.12 21.01
C THR A 66 -13.03 19.31 20.32
N SER A 67 -13.36 19.17 19.03
CA SER A 67 -13.92 20.24 18.20
C SER A 67 -15.41 20.54 18.45
N VAL A 68 -16.12 19.64 19.14
CA VAL A 68 -17.54 19.81 19.49
C VAL A 68 -17.67 19.81 21.02
N PRO A 69 -18.03 20.93 21.66
CA PRO A 69 -18.22 21.00 23.10
C PRO A 69 -19.24 19.96 23.60
N GLY A 70 -18.89 19.22 24.66
CA GLY A 70 -19.74 18.20 25.25
C GLY A 70 -19.76 16.85 24.51
N ARG A 71 -18.99 16.69 23.42
CA ARG A 71 -18.83 15.39 22.76
C ARG A 71 -17.63 14.66 23.35
N GLU A 72 -17.89 13.53 24.01
CA GLU A 72 -16.86 12.71 24.65
C GLU A 72 -16.67 11.33 23.99
N GLU A 73 -17.51 11.00 23.01
CA GLU A 73 -17.47 9.71 22.34
C GLU A 73 -16.20 9.55 21.50
N PRO A 74 -15.41 8.47 21.69
CA PRO A 74 -14.24 8.20 20.88
C PRO A 74 -14.64 7.80 19.45
N LEU A 75 -13.83 8.23 18.49
CA LEU A 75 -13.91 7.83 17.09
C LEU A 75 -12.83 6.81 16.77
N ALA A 76 -13.18 5.83 15.94
CA ALA A 76 -12.25 4.92 15.28
C ALA A 76 -12.26 5.21 13.78
N VAL A 77 -11.13 5.65 13.22
CA VAL A 77 -10.96 5.92 11.78
C VAL A 77 -10.13 4.80 11.17
N ARG A 78 -10.67 4.11 10.17
CA ARG A 78 -9.99 3.06 9.42
C ARG A 78 -9.30 3.67 8.20
N TRP A 79 -8.01 3.41 8.07
CA TRP A 79 -7.16 3.93 7.00
C TRP A 79 -6.68 2.79 6.09
N ALA A 80 -6.65 3.04 4.79
CA ALA A 80 -5.91 2.28 3.80
C ALA A 80 -4.93 3.23 3.09
N GLY A 81 -3.65 3.11 3.40
CA GLY A 81 -2.63 4.06 3.00
C GLY A 81 -2.91 5.43 3.63
N ASN A 82 -3.16 6.42 2.80
CA ASN A 82 -3.55 7.78 3.20
C ASN A 82 -5.05 8.07 3.00
N THR A 83 -5.85 7.05 2.67
CA THR A 83 -7.29 7.20 2.42
C THR A 83 -8.07 6.70 3.63
N VAL A 84 -9.03 7.51 4.11
CA VAL A 84 -10.04 7.05 5.07
C VAL A 84 -11.04 6.15 4.35
N VAL A 85 -11.17 4.92 4.84
CA VAL A 85 -12.09 3.91 4.27
C VAL A 85 -13.24 3.57 5.21
N GLY A 86 -13.23 4.11 6.44
CA GLY A 86 -14.32 3.92 7.38
C GLY A 86 -14.16 4.76 8.65
N ILE A 87 -15.28 4.99 9.32
CA ILE A 87 -15.32 5.67 10.62
C ILE A 87 -16.42 5.07 11.49
N GLU A 88 -16.12 4.90 12.77
CA GLU A 88 -17.05 4.45 13.81
C GLU A 88 -17.04 5.41 15.02
N PRO A 89 -18.20 5.72 15.63
CA PRO A 89 -19.54 5.40 15.14
C PRO A 89 -19.84 6.11 13.80
N HIS A 90 -20.72 5.52 13.00
CA HIS A 90 -21.16 6.14 11.75
C HIS A 90 -21.81 7.50 12.03
N GLY A 91 -21.39 8.53 11.29
CA GLY A 91 -21.98 9.86 11.42
C GLY A 91 -23.46 9.84 11.05
N GLN A 92 -24.33 10.35 11.93
CA GLN A 92 -25.77 10.42 11.68
C GLN A 92 -26.20 11.62 10.82
N TYR A 93 -25.40 12.70 10.75
CA TYR A 93 -25.91 14.00 10.27
C TYR A 93 -25.02 14.75 9.26
N LEU A 94 -23.73 14.40 9.14
CA LEU A 94 -22.83 15.07 8.18
C LEU A 94 -22.02 14.01 7.43
N PRO A 95 -22.08 13.95 6.08
CA PRO A 95 -21.16 13.13 5.33
C PRO A 95 -19.77 13.74 5.45
N MET A 96 -18.84 13.05 6.10
CA MET A 96 -17.46 13.52 6.24
C MET A 96 -16.59 13.20 5.01
N PHE A 97 -17.11 12.52 3.98
CA PHE A 97 -16.33 12.13 2.80
C PHE A 97 -17.18 12.16 1.52
N THR A 98 -16.71 12.88 0.50
CA THR A 98 -17.11 12.68 -0.89
C THR A 98 -16.13 11.68 -1.50
N GLY A 99 -16.63 10.53 -1.94
CA GLY A 99 -15.89 9.64 -2.83
C GLY A 99 -15.74 10.25 -4.22
#